data_AF-A0AAN9U967-F1
#
_entry.id   AF-A0AAN9U967-F1
#
_cell.length_a   1.000
_cell.length_b   1.000
_cell.length_c   1.000
_cell.angle_alpha   90.00
_cell.angle_beta   90.00
_cell.angle_gamma   90.00
#
_symmetry.space_group_name_H-M   'P 1'
#
loop_
_entity.id
_entity.type
_entity.pdbx_description
1 polymer ?
#
loop_
_entity_poly.entity_id
_entity_poly.type
_entity_poly.pdbx_seq_one_letter_code
_entity_poly.pdbx_strand_id
1 'polypeptide(L)'
;MADYVDVNKNYSIFAIPAAVILGLLPIVYGRRAALKLKLFDNKNPRGFQEAVKSSQKIDQATKDRLLRCEAASANAQETLPLFGLAVVAASAAGVAPATVNGLAAAYLASRAAYNLIYVWLQGSGGRAVASARSLSWFVGVGCWMTLFVKAGFGFLEGPGAGAAKL
;
A
#
# COMPACT_ATOMS: atom_id res chain seq x y z
N MET A 1 -2.80 -25.71 -21.47
CA MET A 1 -3.45 -24.57 -20.79
C MET A 1 -2.74 -23.31 -21.27
N ALA A 2 -3.47 -22.32 -21.79
CA ALA A 2 -2.84 -21.05 -22.15
C ALA A 2 -2.41 -20.34 -20.86
N ASP A 3 -1.12 -20.07 -20.70
CA ASP A 3 -0.61 -19.22 -19.62
C ASP A 3 -1.01 -17.77 -19.95
N TYR A 4 -2.12 -17.31 -19.38
CA TYR A 4 -2.63 -15.95 -19.56
C TYR A 4 -1.73 -14.88 -18.91
N VAL A 5 -0.71 -15.28 -18.13
CA VAL A 5 0.23 -14.39 -17.45
C VAL A 5 1.67 -14.88 -17.71
N ASP A 6 2.42 -14.16 -18.54
CA ASP A 6 3.83 -14.46 -18.80
C ASP A 6 4.71 -13.80 -17.74
N VAL A 7 5.14 -14.59 -16.76
CA VAL A 7 5.96 -14.13 -15.62
C VAL A 7 7.31 -13.51 -16.02
N ASN A 8 7.75 -13.71 -17.27
CA ASN A 8 8.98 -13.12 -17.79
C ASN A 8 8.79 -11.69 -18.30
N LYS A 9 7.56 -11.22 -18.45
CA LYS A 9 7.27 -9.82 -18.80
C LYS A 9 7.21 -8.95 -17.56
N ASN A 10 7.71 -7.73 -17.66
CA ASN A 10 7.70 -6.80 -16.54
C ASN A 10 6.33 -6.11 -16.42
N TYR A 11 5.45 -6.65 -15.58
CA TYR A 11 4.13 -6.06 -15.26
C TYR A 11 4.17 -5.16 -14.03
N SER A 12 5.31 -5.09 -13.34
CA SER A 12 5.44 -4.43 -12.04
C SER A 12 5.11 -2.94 -12.08
N ILE A 13 5.24 -2.27 -13.22
CA ILE A 13 4.83 -0.87 -13.40
C ILE A 13 3.32 -0.70 -13.14
N PHE A 14 2.49 -1.67 -13.52
CA PHE A 14 1.05 -1.65 -13.22
C PHE A 14 0.73 -1.85 -11.73
N ALA A 15 1.70 -2.33 -10.94
CA ALA A 15 1.53 -2.40 -9.50
C ALA A 15 1.52 -1.01 -8.85
N ILE A 16 2.11 0.01 -9.48
CA ILE A 16 2.12 1.39 -8.97
C ILE A 16 0.69 1.98 -8.93
N PRO A 17 -0.09 2.04 -10.02
CA PRO A 17 -1.47 2.51 -9.95
C PRO A 17 -2.35 1.58 -9.09
N ALA A 18 -2.09 0.26 -9.06
CA ALA A 18 -2.79 -0.63 -8.13
C ALA A 18 -2.52 -0.28 -6.65
N ALA A 19 -1.28 0.08 -6.30
CA ALA A 19 -0.90 0.52 -4.97
C ALA A 19 -1.55 1.87 -4.61
N VAL A 20 -1.66 2.80 -5.57
CA VAL A 20 -2.41 4.06 -5.40
C VAL A 20 -3.85 3.76 -5.02
N ILE A 21 -4.52 2.89 -5.80
CA ILE A 21 -5.92 2.51 -5.56
C ILE A 21 -6.05 1.87 -4.17
N LEU A 22 -5.22 0.88 -3.84
CA LEU A 22 -5.23 0.24 -2.52
C LEU A 22 -4.99 1.23 -1.38
N GLY A 23 -4.14 2.23 -1.59
CA GLY A 23 -3.89 3.29 -0.61
C GLY A 23 -5.07 4.24 -0.40
N LEU A 24 -5.87 4.47 -1.46
CA LEU A 24 -7.05 5.35 -1.41
C LEU A 24 -8.32 4.64 -0.92
N LEU A 25 -8.39 3.31 -0.99
CA LEU A 25 -9.59 2.56 -0.58
C LEU A 25 -10.06 2.88 0.85
N PRO A 26 -9.20 2.92 1.89
CA PRO A 26 -9.64 3.23 3.26
C PRO A 26 -10.28 4.60 3.36
N ILE A 27 -9.66 5.63 2.79
CA ILE A 27 -10.16 7.01 2.88
C ILE A 27 -11.45 7.20 2.07
N VAL A 28 -11.59 6.56 0.91
CA VAL A 28 -12.84 6.57 0.12
C VAL A 28 -13.98 5.91 0.91
N TYR A 29 -13.72 4.76 1.53
CA TYR A 29 -14.69 4.10 2.39
C TYR A 29 -15.09 4.97 3.60
N GLY A 30 -14.08 5.45 4.35
CA GLY A 30 -14.30 6.26 5.55
C GLY A 30 -15.06 7.55 5.27
N ARG A 31 -14.68 8.29 4.22
CA ARG A 31 -15.35 9.54 3.84
C ARG A 31 -16.76 9.31 3.31
N ARG A 32 -17.01 8.23 2.55
CA ARG A 32 -18.37 7.86 2.12
C ARG A 32 -19.26 7.52 3.32
N ALA A 33 -18.75 6.80 4.30
CA ALA A 33 -19.47 6.52 5.53
C ALA A 33 -19.75 7.82 6.31
N ALA A 34 -18.76 8.69 6.45
CA ALA A 34 -18.88 9.96 7.14
C ALA A 34 -19.84 10.95 6.45
N LEU A 35 -19.90 10.96 5.12
CA LEU A 35 -20.87 11.77 4.36
C LEU A 35 -22.31 11.41 4.73
N LYS A 36 -22.62 10.11 4.85
CA LYS A 36 -23.95 9.64 5.29
C LYS A 36 -24.28 10.09 6.72
N LEU A 37 -23.25 10.22 7.56
CA LEU A 37 -23.36 10.66 8.95
C LEU A 37 -23.31 12.18 9.13
N LYS A 38 -23.19 12.95 8.02
CA LYS A 38 -22.99 14.41 8.02
C LYS A 38 -21.76 14.86 8.83
N LEU A 39 -20.70 14.04 8.82
CA LEU A 39 -19.43 14.28 9.51
C LEU A 39 -18.29 14.71 8.58
N PHE A 40 -18.53 14.72 7.27
CA PHE A 40 -17.54 15.13 6.28
C PHE A 40 -18.04 16.34 5.49
N ASP A 41 -17.26 17.42 5.51
CA ASP A 41 -17.47 18.61 4.69
C ASP A 41 -16.33 18.73 3.67
N ASN A 42 -16.69 18.70 2.38
CA ASN A 42 -15.72 18.81 1.30
C ASN A 42 -15.13 20.23 1.16
N LYS A 43 -15.74 21.25 1.76
CA LYS A 43 -15.18 22.61 1.85
C LYS A 43 -14.07 22.71 2.90
N ASN A 44 -14.10 21.86 3.92
CA ASN A 44 -13.07 21.75 4.94
C ASN A 44 -12.65 20.29 5.18
N PRO A 45 -11.97 19.65 4.21
CA PRO A 45 -11.62 18.23 4.30
C PRO A 45 -10.64 17.92 5.43
N ARG A 46 -9.85 18.92 5.89
CA ARG A 46 -8.91 18.76 7.01
C ARG A 46 -9.60 18.75 8.37
N GLY A 47 -10.79 19.35 8.49
CA GLY A 47 -11.61 19.32 9.70
C GLY A 47 -12.24 17.94 10.01
N PHE A 48 -12.10 16.97 9.09
CA PHE A 48 -12.75 15.66 9.23
C PHE A 48 -12.41 14.93 10.54
N GLN A 49 -11.13 14.88 10.93
CA GLN A 49 -10.73 14.17 12.14
C GLN A 49 -11.33 14.80 13.41
N GLU A 50 -11.41 16.12 13.45
CA GLU A 50 -12.00 16.85 14.57
C GLU A 50 -13.52 16.65 14.62
N ALA A 51 -14.19 16.69 13.46
CA ALA A 51 -15.63 16.43 13.33
C ALA A 51 -16.00 15.01 13.81
N VAL A 52 -15.19 14.01 13.48
CA VAL A 52 -15.40 12.63 13.95
C VAL A 52 -15.21 12.51 15.46
N LYS A 53 -14.13 13.10 16.00
CA LYS A 53 -13.82 13.04 17.45
C LYS A 53 -14.90 13.72 18.30
N SER A 54 -15.34 14.91 17.88
CA SER A 54 -16.32 15.74 18.60
C SER A 54 -17.77 15.27 18.45
N SER A 55 -18.07 14.41 17.47
CA SER A 55 -19.43 13.92 17.25
C SER A 55 -19.98 13.15 18.45
N GLN A 56 -21.13 13.56 18.99
CA GLN A 56 -21.87 12.78 19.98
C GLN A 56 -22.89 11.82 19.35
N LYS A 57 -23.01 11.82 18.02
CA LYS A 57 -24.05 11.09 17.28
C LYS A 57 -23.64 9.65 16.91
N ILE A 58 -22.38 9.29 17.13
CA ILE A 58 -21.82 7.99 16.76
C ILE A 58 -21.07 7.37 17.94
N ASP A 59 -21.10 6.05 17.99
CA ASP A 59 -20.38 5.27 18.99
C ASP A 59 -18.86 5.33 18.78
N GLN A 60 -18.12 4.97 19.83
CA GLN A 60 -16.66 5.03 19.82
C GLN A 60 -16.03 4.09 18.79
N ALA A 61 -16.62 2.91 18.53
CA ALA A 61 -16.07 1.97 17.56
C ALA A 61 -16.17 2.53 16.13
N THR A 62 -17.28 3.20 15.81
CA THR A 62 -17.44 3.93 14.54
C THR A 62 -16.43 5.07 14.41
N LYS A 63 -16.23 5.88 15.46
CA LYS A 63 -15.21 6.94 15.47
C LYS A 63 -13.83 6.39 15.17
N ASP A 64 -13.44 5.36 15.91
CA ASP A 64 -12.13 4.72 15.78
C ASP A 64 -11.93 4.16 14.37
N ARG A 65 -12.94 3.50 13.80
CA ARG A 65 -12.84 2.96 12.43
C ARG A 65 -12.65 4.08 11.39
N LEU A 66 -13.39 5.18 11.51
CA LEU A 66 -13.24 6.32 10.60
C LEU A 66 -11.85 6.97 10.70
N LEU A 67 -11.33 7.12 11.92
CA LEU A 67 -9.97 7.65 12.14
C LEU A 67 -8.89 6.69 11.61
N ARG A 68 -9.07 5.37 11.77
CA ARG A 68 -8.16 4.36 11.20
C ARG A 68 -8.18 4.37 9.67
N CYS A 69 -9.30 4.69 9.04
CA CYS A 69 -9.36 4.83 7.57
C CYS A 69 -8.45 5.96 7.07
N GLU A 70 -8.50 7.14 7.71
CA GLU A 70 -7.59 8.25 7.39
C GLU A 70 -6.13 7.89 7.66
N ALA A 71 -5.84 7.29 8.83
CA ALA A 71 -4.48 6.88 9.19
C ALA A 71 -3.91 5.81 8.24
N ALA A 72 -4.72 4.83 7.83
CA ALA A 72 -4.31 3.79 6.88
C ALA A 72 -3.96 4.37 5.50
N SER A 73 -4.75 5.34 5.04
CA SER A 73 -4.51 6.04 3.78
C SER A 73 -3.26 6.92 3.86
N ALA A 74 -3.09 7.69 4.93
CA ALA A 74 -1.89 8.52 5.13
C ALA A 74 -0.62 7.64 5.10
N ASN A 75 -0.62 6.52 5.81
CA ASN A 75 0.48 5.56 5.79
C ASN A 75 0.77 4.97 4.40
N ALA A 76 -0.26 4.78 3.57
CA ALA A 76 -0.08 4.36 2.19
C ALA A 76 0.67 5.43 1.39
N GLN A 77 0.27 6.70 1.51
CA GLN A 77 0.86 7.81 0.77
C GLN A 77 2.31 8.07 1.16
N GLU A 78 2.70 7.82 2.42
CA GLU A 78 4.09 7.95 2.90
C GLU A 78 5.03 6.93 2.25
N THR A 79 4.53 5.72 1.99
CA THR A 79 5.35 4.59 1.50
C THR A 79 5.24 4.36 0.00
N LEU A 80 4.19 4.89 -0.63
CA LEU A 80 3.91 4.73 -2.07
C LEU A 80 5.05 5.26 -2.97
N PRO A 81 5.64 6.46 -2.73
CA PRO A 81 6.76 6.94 -3.54
C PRO A 81 7.97 6.03 -3.46
N LEU A 82 8.28 5.51 -2.25
CA LEU A 82 9.40 4.59 -2.05
C LEU A 82 9.19 3.28 -2.83
N PHE A 83 7.98 2.72 -2.78
CA PHE A 83 7.63 1.54 -3.56
C PHE A 83 7.73 1.79 -5.08
N GLY A 84 7.13 2.88 -5.57
CA GLY A 84 7.15 3.20 -7.00
C GLY A 84 8.56 3.43 -7.53
N LEU A 85 9.38 4.18 -6.79
CA LEU A 85 10.80 4.40 -7.13
C LEU A 85 11.59 3.09 -7.12
N ALA A 86 11.35 2.20 -6.15
CA ALA A 86 12.04 0.91 -6.09
C ALA A 86 11.71 0.01 -7.28
N VAL A 87 10.44 -0.04 -7.68
CA VAL A 87 9.99 -0.79 -8.86
C VAL A 87 10.63 -0.27 -10.14
N VAL A 88 10.62 1.05 -10.33
CA VAL A 88 11.23 1.70 -11.52
C VAL A 88 12.74 1.49 -11.52
N ALA A 89 13.41 1.68 -10.38
CA ALA A 89 14.86 1.50 -10.26
C ALA A 89 15.29 0.06 -10.53
N ALA A 90 14.60 -0.94 -9.95
CA ALA A 90 14.90 -2.35 -10.18
C ALA A 90 14.66 -2.75 -11.65
N SER A 91 13.60 -2.21 -12.26
CA SER A 91 13.32 -2.43 -13.68
C SER A 91 14.40 -1.82 -14.58
N ALA A 92 14.84 -0.59 -14.28
CA ALA A 92 15.89 0.11 -15.04
C ALA A 92 17.27 -0.54 -14.86
N ALA A 93 17.53 -1.15 -13.71
CA ALA A 93 18.76 -1.89 -13.41
C ALA A 93 18.81 -3.30 -14.02
N GLY A 94 17.79 -3.71 -14.79
CA GLY A 94 17.76 -5.02 -15.44
C GLY A 94 17.49 -6.19 -14.48
N VAL A 95 16.93 -5.94 -13.30
CA VAL A 95 16.55 -7.02 -12.37
C VAL A 95 15.50 -7.92 -13.04
N ALA A 96 15.67 -9.24 -12.92
CA ALA A 96 14.81 -10.23 -13.56
C ALA A 96 13.29 -9.92 -13.33
N PRO A 97 12.47 -9.84 -14.39
CA PRO A 97 11.05 -9.46 -14.29
C PRO A 97 10.24 -10.29 -13.30
N ALA A 98 10.47 -11.60 -13.24
CA ALA A 98 9.81 -12.48 -12.27
C ALA A 98 10.06 -12.05 -10.82
N THR A 99 11.27 -11.58 -10.50
CA THR A 99 11.61 -11.07 -9.16
C THR A 99 10.90 -9.74 -8.87
N VAL A 100 10.93 -8.80 -9.83
CA VAL A 100 10.29 -7.49 -9.65
C VAL A 100 8.78 -7.65 -9.50
N ASN A 101 8.16 -8.47 -10.36
CA ASN A 101 6.73 -8.79 -10.30
C ASN A 101 6.36 -9.47 -8.97
N GLY A 102 7.15 -10.45 -8.51
CA GLY A 102 6.90 -11.16 -7.26
C GLY A 102 6.94 -10.23 -6.04
N LEU A 103 7.96 -9.36 -5.96
CA LEU A 103 8.07 -8.39 -4.87
C LEU A 103 6.99 -7.30 -4.94
N ALA A 104 6.60 -6.87 -6.14
CA ALA A 104 5.51 -5.93 -6.33
C ALA A 104 4.16 -6.54 -5.91
N ALA A 105 3.88 -7.79 -6.29
CA ALA A 105 2.68 -8.51 -5.88
C ALA A 105 2.65 -8.73 -4.35
N ALA A 106 3.78 -9.11 -3.75
CA ALA A 106 3.90 -9.27 -2.30
C ALA A 106 3.65 -7.96 -1.55
N TYR A 107 4.14 -6.82 -2.06
CA TYR A 107 3.83 -5.50 -1.52
C TYR A 107 2.33 -5.19 -1.59
N LEU A 108 1.68 -5.41 -2.74
CA LEU A 108 0.23 -5.18 -2.88
C LEU A 108 -0.59 -6.06 -1.92
N ALA A 109 -0.22 -7.34 -1.78
CA ALA A 109 -0.86 -8.26 -0.83
C ALA A 109 -0.66 -7.80 0.62
N SER A 110 0.55 -7.39 0.98
CA SER A 110 0.87 -6.80 2.28
C SER A 110 0.01 -5.56 2.57
N ARG A 111 -0.16 -4.66 1.58
CA ARG A 111 -1.00 -3.47 1.71
C ARG A 111 -2.48 -3.82 1.90
N ALA A 112 -3.00 -4.78 1.13
CA ALA A 112 -4.38 -5.24 1.27
C ALA A 112 -4.61 -5.85 2.67
N ALA A 113 -3.68 -6.69 3.14
CA ALA A 113 -3.73 -7.28 4.47
C ALA A 113 -3.66 -6.21 5.58
N TYR A 114 -2.73 -5.25 5.47
CA TYR A 114 -2.62 -4.15 6.42
C TYR A 114 -3.93 -3.36 6.54
N ASN A 115 -4.51 -2.97 5.40
CA ASN A 115 -5.77 -2.22 5.36
C ASN A 115 -6.91 -3.01 6.01
N LEU A 116 -7.04 -4.30 5.68
CA LEU A 116 -8.07 -5.18 6.25
C LEU A 116 -7.91 -5.28 7.77
N ILE A 117 -6.70 -5.60 8.24
CA ILE A 117 -6.41 -5.77 9.66
C ILE A 117 -6.67 -4.47 10.41
N TYR A 118 -6.12 -3.35 9.93
CA TYR A 118 -6.15 -2.10 10.66
C TYR A 118 -7.54 -1.46 10.70
N VAL A 119 -8.27 -1.47 9.59
CA VAL A 119 -9.60 -0.84 9.52
C VAL A 119 -10.70 -1.73 10.13
N TRP A 120 -10.63 -3.04 9.89
CA TRP A 120 -11.75 -3.94 10.20
C TRP A 120 -11.53 -4.80 11.43
N LEU A 121 -10.36 -5.40 11.59
CA LEU A 121 -10.10 -6.40 12.64
C LEU A 121 -9.58 -5.79 13.95
N GLN A 122 -8.87 -4.67 13.86
CA GLN A 122 -8.20 -4.04 15.02
C GLN A 122 -9.17 -3.63 16.14
N GLY A 123 -10.44 -3.36 15.84
CA GLY A 123 -11.43 -2.88 16.83
C GLY A 123 -11.87 -3.96 17.82
N SER A 124 -11.91 -5.21 17.35
CA SER A 124 -12.31 -6.37 18.15
C SER A 124 -11.11 -7.25 18.51
N GLY A 125 -9.91 -6.88 18.07
CA GLY A 125 -8.70 -7.69 18.14
C GLY A 125 -7.81 -7.34 19.33
N GLY A 126 -7.28 -8.37 19.99
CA GLY A 126 -6.25 -8.22 21.02
C GLY A 126 -4.84 -7.96 20.45
N ARG A 127 -3.82 -8.20 21.28
CA ARG A 127 -2.40 -7.95 20.93
C ARG A 127 -1.96 -8.65 19.64
N ALA A 128 -2.45 -9.87 19.37
CA ALA A 128 -2.11 -10.62 18.17
C ALA A 128 -2.50 -9.89 16.87
N VAL A 129 -3.66 -9.24 16.82
CA VAL A 129 -4.12 -8.49 15.63
C VAL A 129 -3.26 -7.25 15.41
N ALA A 130 -2.87 -6.57 16.50
CA ALA A 130 -1.94 -5.45 16.42
C ALA A 130 -0.56 -5.87 15.91
N SER A 131 -0.06 -7.04 16.34
CA SER A 131 1.20 -7.60 15.83
C SER A 131 1.10 -7.99 14.35
N ALA A 132 -0.01 -8.62 13.94
CA ALA A 132 -0.25 -8.97 12.54
C ALA A 132 -0.27 -7.74 11.63
N ARG A 133 -0.87 -6.63 12.09
CA ARG A 133 -0.81 -5.34 11.39
C ARG A 133 0.62 -4.87 11.20
N SER A 134 1.42 -4.83 12.27
CA SER A 134 2.82 -4.41 12.19
C SER A 134 3.64 -5.31 11.26
N LEU A 135 3.46 -6.63 11.36
CA LEU A 135 4.13 -7.60 10.49
C LEU A 135 3.77 -7.37 9.03
N SER A 136 2.47 -7.21 8.71
CA SER A 136 2.03 -6.93 7.34
C SER A 136 2.69 -5.66 6.79
N TRP A 137 2.86 -4.62 7.61
CA TRP A 137 3.55 -3.41 7.22
C TRP A 137 5.05 -3.65 6.97
N PHE A 138 5.74 -4.37 7.86
CA PHE A 138 7.15 -4.70 7.70
C PHE A 138 7.44 -5.57 6.47
N VAL A 139 6.53 -6.48 6.10
CA VAL A 139 6.63 -7.22 4.84
C VAL A 139 6.68 -6.24 3.66
N GLY A 140 5.78 -5.26 3.64
CA GLY A 140 5.76 -4.23 2.60
C GLY A 140 7.06 -3.43 2.55
N VAL A 141 7.61 -3.06 3.72
CA VAL A 141 8.94 -2.43 3.84
C VAL A 141 10.04 -3.29 3.23
N GLY A 142 10.07 -4.57 3.60
CA GLY A 142 11.03 -5.54 3.07
C GLY A 142 10.97 -5.64 1.55
N CYS A 143 9.77 -5.61 0.95
CA CYS A 143 9.61 -5.70 -0.49
C CYS A 143 10.31 -4.58 -1.25
N TRP A 144 10.01 -3.31 -0.94
CA TRP A 144 10.62 -2.19 -1.68
C TRP A 144 12.08 -1.95 -1.29
N MET A 145 12.49 -2.26 -0.06
CA MET A 145 13.93 -2.27 0.30
C MET A 145 14.70 -3.30 -0.51
N THR A 146 14.16 -4.51 -0.67
CA THR A 146 14.79 -5.58 -1.47
C THR A 146 14.91 -5.18 -2.94
N LEU A 147 13.89 -4.51 -3.48
CA LEU A 147 13.93 -3.97 -4.84
C LEU A 147 15.06 -2.94 -5.00
N PHE A 148 15.22 -2.00 -4.06
CA PHE A 148 16.33 -1.05 -4.10
C PHE A 148 17.70 -1.72 -4.01
N VAL A 149 17.87 -2.70 -3.11
CA VAL A 149 19.13 -3.44 -2.98
C VAL A 149 19.48 -4.18 -4.28
N LYS A 150 18.48 -4.85 -4.89
CA LYS A 150 18.67 -5.52 -6.19
C LYS A 150 18.97 -4.55 -7.32
N ALA A 151 18.33 -3.38 -7.33
CA ALA A 151 18.63 -2.32 -8.27
C ALA A 151 20.08 -1.84 -8.12
N GLY A 152 20.53 -1.64 -6.88
CA GLY A 152 21.91 -1.26 -6.56
C GLY A 152 22.93 -2.25 -7.12
N PHE A 153 22.73 -3.55 -6.91
CA PHE A 153 23.61 -4.57 -7.49
C PHE A 153 23.59 -4.54 -9.03
N GLY A 154 22.42 -4.42 -9.65
CA GLY A 154 22.31 -4.32 -11.11
C GLY A 154 23.05 -3.11 -11.70
N PHE A 155 23.01 -1.95 -11.02
CA PHE A 155 23.77 -0.77 -11.46
C PHE A 155 25.29 -0.89 -11.25
N LEU A 156 25.72 -1.62 -10.22
CA LEU A 156 27.15 -1.86 -9.94
C LEU A 156 27.81 -2.82 -10.94
N GLU A 157 27.06 -3.80 -11.44
CA GLU A 157 27.57 -4.80 -12.39
C GLU A 157 27.79 -4.23 -13.82
N GLY A 158 27.30 -3.01 -14.08
CA GLY A 158 27.51 -2.28 -15.34
C GLY A 158 26.81 -2.91 -16.56
N PRO A 159 26.86 -2.29 -17.75
CA PRO A 159 26.11 -2.73 -18.94
C PRO A 159 26.55 -4.10 -19.52
N GLY A 160 27.51 -4.79 -18.90
CA GLY A 160 28.12 -6.01 -19.44
C GLY A 160 27.35 -7.32 -19.16
N ALA A 161 26.41 -7.34 -18.22
CA ALA A 161 25.75 -8.58 -17.77
C ALA A 161 24.33 -8.80 -18.33
N GLY A 162 23.72 -7.80 -18.97
CA GLY A 162 22.33 -7.87 -19.42
C GLY A 162 21.94 -6.94 -20.55
N ALA A 163 22.90 -6.30 -21.23
CA ALA A 163 22.63 -5.52 -22.45
C ALA A 163 22.32 -6.46 -23.62
N ALA A 164 21.17 -7.10 -23.58
CA ALA A 164 20.55 -7.71 -24.75
C ALA A 164 19.04 -7.51 -24.69
N LYS A 165 18.59 -6.59 -25.55
CA LYS A 165 17.28 -6.54 -26.21
C LYS A 165 16.15 -5.85 -25.42
N LEU A 166 16.01 -4.56 -25.71
CA LEU A 166 14.71 -3.99 -26.08
C LEU A 166 14.19 -4.67 -27.35
#